data_AF-A0A839T7M3-F1
#
_entry.id   AF-A0A839T7M3-F1
#
_cell.length_a   1.000
_cell.length_b   1.000
_cell.length_c   1.000
_cell.angle_alpha   90.00
_cell.angle_beta   90.00
_cell.angle_gamma   90.00
#
_symmetry.space_group_name_H-M   'P 1'
#
loop_
_entity.id
_entity.type
_entity.pdbx_description
1 polymer ?
#
loop_
_entity_poly.entity_id
_entity_poly.type
_entity_poly.pdbx_seq_one_letter_code
_entity_poly.pdbx_strand_id
1 'polypeptide(L)' 'MSAQLSPIVSEFETEEQATSYGRWFRSKVEASLANPGPGVPHDEVMARMDAIIEEAERKRRERA' A
#
# COMPACT_ATOMS: atom_id res chain seq x y z
N MET A 1 5.15 -1.08 27.58
CA MET A 1 5.13 -2.48 27.13
C MET A 1 3.78 -2.69 26.48
N SER A 2 3.73 -2.61 25.16
CA SER A 2 2.48 -2.80 24.40
C SER A 2 2.17 -4.30 24.36
N ALA A 3 0.90 -4.67 24.51
CA ALA A 3 0.50 -6.07 24.57
C ALA A 3 0.93 -6.79 23.28
N GLN A 4 1.59 -7.93 23.42
CA GLN A 4 1.92 -8.79 22.28
C GLN A 4 0.64 -9.45 21.77
N LEU A 5 0.42 -9.37 20.47
CA LEU A 5 -0.73 -9.97 19.81
C LEU A 5 -0.35 -11.33 19.23
N SER A 6 -1.29 -12.27 19.25
CA SER A 6 -1.10 -13.57 18.63
C SER A 6 -1.08 -13.45 17.10
N PRO A 7 -0.11 -14.06 16.39
CA PRO A 7 -0.07 -14.08 14.93
C PRO A 7 -1.30 -14.71 14.26
N ILE A 8 -2.07 -15.52 14.99
CA ILE A 8 -3.32 -16.12 14.49
C ILE A 8 -4.45 -15.07 14.45
N VAL A 9 -4.39 -14.09 15.36
CA VAL A 9 -5.45 -13.08 15.55
C VAL A 9 -5.11 -11.76 14.86
N SER A 10 -3.83 -11.43 14.75
CA SER A 10 -3.34 -10.15 14.24
C SER A 10 -2.08 -10.33 13.41
N GLU A 11 -2.00 -9.62 12.29
CA GLU A 11 -0.78 -9.50 11.47
C GLU A 11 0.30 -8.63 12.13
N PHE A 12 -0.06 -7.85 13.15
CA PHE A 12 0.86 -7.03 13.94
C PHE A 12 1.31 -7.75 15.21
N GLU A 13 2.58 -7.56 15.58
CA GLU A 13 3.16 -8.15 16.78
C GLU A 13 2.66 -7.47 18.06
N THR A 14 2.27 -6.20 17.99
CA THR A 14 1.86 -5.42 19.15
C THR A 14 0.61 -4.57 18.88
N GLU A 15 -0.15 -4.33 19.94
CA GLU A 15 -1.33 -3.46 19.89
C GLU A 15 -1.01 -2.02 19.45
N GLU A 16 0.18 -1.53 19.81
CA GLU A 16 0.65 -0.20 19.41
C GLU A 16 0.90 -0.11 17.90
N GLN A 17 1.52 -1.13 17.30
CA GLN A 17 1.71 -1.19 15.84
C GLN A 17 0.36 -1.24 15.13
N ALA A 18 -0.56 -2.10 15.58
CA ALA A 18 -1.90 -2.21 14.99
C ALA A 18 -2.67 -0.89 15.07
N THR A 19 -2.61 -0.22 16.23
CA THR A 19 -3.27 1.08 16.43
C THR A 19 -2.63 2.17 15.56
N SER A 20 -1.31 2.19 15.46
CA SER A 20 -0.58 3.15 14.63
C SER A 20 -0.93 2.97 13.15
N TYR A 21 -0.93 1.73 12.66
CA TYR A 21 -1.35 1.40 11.31
C TYR A 21 -2.81 1.81 11.07
N GLY A 22 -3.71 1.48 11.99
CA GLY A 22 -5.13 1.83 11.88
C GLY A 22 -5.37 3.34 11.77
N ARG A 23 -4.61 4.17 12.51
CA ARG A 23 -4.69 5.64 12.39
C ARG A 23 -4.24 6.13 11.02
N TRP A 24 -3.09 5.64 10.55
CA TRP A 24 -2.57 6.00 9.23
C TRP A 24 -3.52 5.54 8.12
N PHE A 25 -4.02 4.31 8.19
CA PHE A 25 -4.90 3.73 7.17
C PHE A 25 -6.20 4.52 7.06
N ARG A 26 -6.85 4.84 8.19
CA ARG A 26 -8.06 5.66 8.20
C ARG A 26 -7.82 7.04 7.61
N SER A 27 -6.73 7.72 8.01
CA SER A 27 -6.37 9.02 7.46
C SER A 27 -6.11 8.97 5.94
N LYS A 28 -5.46 7.91 5.46
CA LYS A 28 -5.22 7.70 4.03
C LYS A 28 -6.53 7.48 3.25
N VAL A 29 -7.44 6.66 3.79
CA VAL A 29 -8.76 6.41 3.18
C VAL A 29 -9.60 7.68 3.16
N GLU A 30 -9.66 8.42 4.27
CA GLU A 30 -10.38 9.70 4.34
C GLU A 30 -9.87 10.70 3.29
N ALA A 31 -8.54 10.82 3.14
CA ALA A 31 -7.94 11.68 2.13
C ALA A 31 -8.30 11.24 0.70
N SER A 32 -8.33 9.93 0.42
CA SER A 32 -8.76 9.40 -0.88
C SER A 32 -10.25 9.62 -1.15
N LEU A 33 -11.11 9.49 -0.14
CA LEU A 33 -12.54 9.72 -0.28
C LEU A 33 -12.90 11.22 -0.41
N ALA A 34 -12.13 12.09 0.24
CA ALA A 34 -12.31 13.54 0.13
C ALA A 34 -11.97 14.06 -1.29
N ASN A 35 -11.13 13.34 -2.03
CA ASN A 35 -10.77 13.68 -3.40
C ASN A 35 -10.69 12.42 -4.28
N PRO A 36 -11.84 11.86 -4.71
CA PRO A 36 -11.89 10.55 -5.38
C PRO A 36 -11.31 10.56 -6.80
N GLY A 37 -11.18 11.74 -7.43
CA GLY A 37 -10.80 11.87 -8.84
C GLY A 37 -11.77 11.17 -9.80
N PRO A 38 -11.51 11.21 -11.12
CA PRO A 38 -12.15 10.29 -12.05
C PRO A 38 -11.60 8.88 -11.78
N GLY A 39 -12.49 7.90 -11.59
CA GLY A 39 -12.08 6.50 -11.52
C GLY A 39 -11.30 6.09 -12.77
N VAL A 40 -10.33 5.20 -12.60
CA VAL A 40 -9.50 4.69 -13.71
C VAL A 40 -10.00 3.29 -14.08
N PRO A 41 -10.26 2.99 -15.37
CA PRO A 41 -10.59 1.65 -15.83
C PRO A 41 -9.51 0.63 -15.42
N HIS A 42 -9.92 -0.60 -15.12
CA HIS A 42 -9.00 -1.66 -14.70
C HIS A 42 -7.85 -1.87 -15.71
N ASP A 43 -8.17 -1.97 -17.00
CA ASP A 43 -7.18 -2.21 -18.05
C ASP A 43 -6.15 -1.08 -18.14
N GLU A 44 -6.57 0.16 -17.89
CA GLU A 44 -5.66 1.30 -17.85
C GLU A 44 -4.74 1.27 -16.62
N VAL A 45 -5.23 0.81 -15.47
CA VAL A 45 -4.37 0.58 -14.29
C VAL A 45 -3.32 -0.48 -14.60
N MET A 46 -3.71 -1.60 -15.23
CA MET A 46 -2.78 -2.68 -15.59
C MET A 46 -1.72 -2.21 -16.58
N ALA A 47 -2.11 -1.51 -17.65
CA ALA A 47 -1.18 -0.97 -18.63
C ALA A 47 -0.15 0.00 -18.01
N ARG A 48 -0.59 0.84 -17.06
CA ARG A 48 0.31 1.73 -16.31
C ARG A 48 1.28 0.96 -15.42
N MET A 49 0.83 -0.12 -14.78
CA MET A 49 1.70 -0.97 -13.95
C MET A 49 2.76 -1.69 -14.78
N ASP A 50 2.38 -2.26 -15.93
CA ASP A 50 3.31 -2.93 -16.84
C ASP A 50 4.42 -1.99 -17.30
N ALA A 51 4.06 -0.76 -17.69
CA ALA A 51 5.03 0.25 -18.09
C ALA A 51 6.04 0.60 -16.97
N ILE A 52 5.58 0.70 -15.72
CA ILE A 52 6.45 0.97 -14.55
C ILE A 52 7.42 -0.20 -14.33
N ILE A 53 6.95 -1.44 -14.47
CA ILE A 53 7.77 -2.64 -14.29
C ILE A 53 8.82 -2.71 -15.39
N GLU A 54 8.43 -2.55 -16.66
CA GLU A 54 9.35 -2.56 -17.81
C GLU A 54 10.45 -1.50 -17.67
N GLU A 55 10.09 -0.29 -17.22
CA GLU A 55 11.06 0.78 -16.99
C GLU A 55 12.03 0.40 -15.87
N ALA A 56 11.53 -0.16 -14.76
CA ALA A 56 12.35 -0.61 -13.65
C ALA A 56 13.30 -1.74 -14.06
N GLU A 57 12.86 -2.67 -14.88
CA GLU A 57 13.70 -3.75 -15.41
C GLU A 57 14.78 -3.23 -16.36
N ARG A 58 14.41 -2.34 -17.29
CA ARG A 58 15.38 -1.72 -18.20
C ARG A 58 16.49 -1.03 -17.41
N LYS A 59 16.12 -0.24 -16.39
CA LYS A 59 17.09 0.42 -15.49
C LYS A 59 17.98 -0.57 -14.75
N ARG A 60 17.48 -1.75 -14.36
CA ARG A 60 18.31 -2.79 -13.74
C ARG A 60 19.28 -3.41 -14.73
N ARG A 61 18.82 -3.72 -15.96
CA ARG A 61 19.67 -4.27 -17.03
C ARG A 61 20.79 -3.32 -17.44
N GLU A 62 20.52 -2.01 -17.45
CA GLU A 62 21.54 -0.97 -17.74
C GLU A 62 22.58 -0.79 -16.63
N ARG A 63 22.26 -1.24 -15.41
CA ARG A 63 23.16 -1.16 -14.24
C ARG A 63 23.98 -2.44 -14.02
N ALA A 64 23.63 -3.52 -14.72
CA ALA A 64 24.33 -4.80 -14.67
C ALA A 64 25.44 -4.83 -15.72
#